data_AF-A0A941DJ48-F1
#
_entry.id   AF-A0A941DJ48-F1
#
_cell.length_a   1.000
_cell.length_b   1.000
_cell.length_c   1.000
_cell.angle_alpha   90.00
_cell.angle_beta   90.00
_cell.angle_gamma   90.00
#
_symmetry.space_group_name_H-M   'P 1'
#
loop_
_entity.id
_entity.type
_entity.pdbx_description
1 polymer ?
#
loop_
_entity_poly.entity_id
_entity_poly.type
_entity_poly.pdbx_seq_one_letter_code
_entity_poly.pdbx_strand_id
1 'polypeptide(L)'
;MKKTALFTSLFAVFALSGCASILNDKTQAINVSASNGKEISGTIDGATFKAPGIVNVTRENKNKMVLVSTEGCAKETSVEKSVDPKFFINILSGGAFGSTTDYSTEKMWRYSENVVVSCK
;
A
#
# COMPACT_ATOMS: atom_id res chain seq x y z
N MET A 1 -51.37 -0.47 40.33
CA MET A 1 -49.93 -0.69 40.10
C MET A 1 -49.50 0.24 38.97
N LYS A 2 -48.81 1.34 39.28
CA LYS A 2 -48.26 2.29 38.31
C LYS A 2 -46.74 2.18 38.38
N LYS A 3 -46.09 1.79 37.28
CA LYS A 3 -44.65 1.94 37.10
C LYS A 3 -44.42 2.48 35.70
N THR A 4 -44.39 3.80 35.62
CA THR A 4 -43.99 4.59 34.46
C THR A 4 -42.48 4.49 34.25
N ALA A 5 -42.13 4.59 32.96
CA ALA A 5 -40.85 4.77 32.31
C ALA A 5 -39.69 5.40 33.12
N LEU A 6 -38.47 4.94 32.81
CA LEU A 6 -37.16 5.62 32.71
C LEU A 6 -36.11 4.48 32.73
N PHE A 7 -35.24 4.27 31.74
CA PHE A 7 -34.06 5.08 31.46
C PHE A 7 -33.54 4.83 30.04
N THR A 8 -33.46 5.90 29.26
CA THR A 8 -32.62 6.06 28.07
C THR A 8 -31.16 6.24 28.52
N SER A 9 -30.21 5.44 28.04
CA SER A 9 -28.76 5.73 28.01
C SER A 9 -28.01 4.51 27.47
N LEU A 10 -27.63 4.52 26.19
CA LEU A 10 -26.25 4.79 25.74
C LEU A 10 -25.37 3.54 25.79
N PHE A 11 -25.19 2.89 24.64
CA PHE A 11 -23.87 2.56 24.12
C PHE A 11 -24.03 2.28 22.62
N ALA A 12 -23.95 3.34 21.82
CA ALA A 12 -23.61 3.24 20.42
C ALA A 12 -22.17 2.70 20.36
N VAL A 13 -22.04 1.36 20.35
CA VAL A 13 -20.76 0.69 20.22
C VAL A 13 -20.28 0.91 18.78
N PHE A 14 -19.53 1.99 18.63
CA PHE A 14 -18.45 2.18 17.66
C PHE A 14 -18.77 1.78 16.22
N ALA A 15 -19.45 2.67 15.52
CA ALA A 15 -19.21 2.88 14.09
C ALA A 15 -17.83 3.54 13.86
N LEU A 16 -16.75 2.99 14.44
CA LEU A 16 -15.37 3.35 14.11
C LEU A 16 -14.96 2.66 12.81
N SER A 17 -15.69 2.86 11.73
CA SER A 17 -15.28 2.41 10.40
C SER A 17 -14.29 3.41 9.77
N GLY A 18 -13.33 3.91 10.55
CA GLY A 18 -12.46 5.00 10.12
C GLY A 18 -11.20 5.12 10.95
N CYS A 19 -10.29 4.14 10.86
CA CYS A 19 -8.87 4.25 11.26
C CYS A 19 -8.03 3.19 10.52
N ALA A 20 -8.12 3.17 9.19
CA ALA A 20 -7.18 2.39 8.38
C ALA A 20 -5.86 3.16 8.34
N SER A 21 -4.91 2.89 9.26
CA SER A 21 -3.60 3.57 9.43
C SER A 21 -3.64 5.11 9.50
N ILE A 22 -2.97 5.67 10.51
CA ILE A 22 -2.89 7.13 10.66
C ILE A 22 -1.91 7.75 9.63
N LEU A 23 -0.96 6.99 9.07
CA LEU A 23 0.15 7.58 8.29
C LEU A 23 0.33 7.05 6.86
N ASN A 24 -0.05 5.80 6.57
CA ASN A 24 0.17 5.20 5.26
C ASN A 24 -1.15 4.77 4.61
N ASP A 25 -1.30 5.08 3.32
CA ASP A 25 -2.41 4.58 2.52
C ASP A 25 -2.29 3.08 2.25
N LYS A 26 -3.39 2.44 1.84
CA LYS A 26 -3.35 1.03 1.41
C LYS A 26 -2.56 0.85 0.11
N THR A 27 -2.45 1.91 -0.69
CA THR A 27 -1.75 1.90 -1.98
C THR A 27 -0.56 2.85 -1.95
N GLN A 28 0.50 2.49 -2.65
CA GLN A 28 1.68 3.31 -2.90
C GLN A 28 1.76 3.66 -4.38
N ALA A 29 1.95 4.95 -4.69
CA ALA A 29 2.34 5.38 -6.03
C ALA A 29 3.82 5.07 -6.27
N ILE A 30 4.13 4.34 -7.33
CA ILE A 30 5.49 4.08 -7.80
C ILE A 30 5.66 4.62 -9.21
N ASN A 31 6.82 5.20 -9.49
CA ASN A 31 7.22 5.62 -10.83
C ASN A 31 7.89 4.45 -11.54
N VAL A 32 7.37 4.08 -12.71
CA VAL A 32 7.91 2.99 -13.52
C VAL A 32 8.49 3.59 -14.81
N SER A 33 9.71 3.21 -15.17
CA SER A 33 10.39 3.68 -16.38
C SER A 33 11.27 2.59 -17.00
N ALA A 34 11.53 2.68 -18.31
CA ALA A 34 12.51 1.84 -18.98
C ALA A 34 13.92 2.43 -18.89
N SER A 35 14.96 1.60 -18.78
CA SER A 35 16.36 2.04 -18.73
C SER A 35 16.83 2.76 -20.00
N ASN A 36 16.19 2.49 -21.14
CA ASN A 36 16.46 3.12 -22.43
C ASN A 36 15.54 4.32 -22.72
N GLY A 37 14.70 4.73 -21.76
CA GLY A 37 13.77 5.85 -21.88
C GLY A 37 12.61 5.65 -22.85
N LYS A 38 12.46 4.46 -23.46
CA LYS A 38 11.35 4.15 -24.38
C LYS A 38 10.09 3.77 -23.63
N GLU A 39 8.97 3.82 -24.34
CA GLU A 39 7.70 3.36 -23.81
C GLU A 39 7.69 1.84 -23.62
N ILE A 40 7.17 1.39 -22.49
CA ILE A 40 6.93 -0.02 -22.20
C ILE A 40 5.53 -0.20 -21.64
N SER A 41 4.97 -1.39 -21.83
CA SER A 41 3.68 -1.78 -21.29
C SER A 41 3.74 -3.17 -20.67
N GLY A 42 2.88 -3.40 -19.69
CA GLY A 42 2.90 -4.65 -18.96
C GLY A 42 1.81 -4.71 -17.90
N THR A 43 1.99 -5.60 -16.93
CA THR A 43 1.14 -5.73 -15.77
C THR A 43 1.94 -5.70 -14.46
N ILE A 44 1.33 -5.14 -13.42
CA ILE A 44 1.79 -5.24 -12.03
C ILE A 44 0.60 -5.73 -11.22
N ASP A 45 0.72 -6.90 -10.59
CA ASP A 45 -0.38 -7.57 -9.88
C ASP A 45 -1.66 -7.74 -10.73
N GLY A 46 -1.51 -7.93 -12.04
CA GLY A 46 -2.62 -8.05 -12.98
C GLY A 46 -3.22 -6.72 -13.45
N ALA A 47 -2.85 -5.58 -12.85
CA ALA A 47 -3.22 -4.26 -13.36
C ALA A 47 -2.30 -3.85 -14.51
N THR A 48 -2.87 -3.46 -15.64
CA THR A 48 -2.10 -3.01 -16.80
C THR A 48 -1.47 -1.63 -16.55
N PHE A 49 -0.27 -1.42 -17.06
CA PHE A 49 0.41 -0.13 -16.99
C PHE A 49 1.07 0.26 -18.31
N LYS A 50 1.32 1.56 -18.47
CA LYS A 50 2.20 2.14 -19.47
C LYS A 50 3.25 2.98 -18.75
N ALA A 51 4.50 2.82 -19.16
CA ALA A 51 5.63 3.56 -18.63
C ALA A 51 6.37 4.28 -19.77
N PRO A 52 6.99 5.46 -19.52
CA PRO A 52 7.16 6.10 -18.21
C PRO A 52 5.84 6.59 -17.60
N GLY A 53 5.61 6.31 -16.31
CA GLY A 53 4.33 6.61 -15.66
C GLY A 53 4.23 6.16 -14.21
N ILE A 54 3.23 6.71 -13.51
CA ILE A 54 2.93 6.38 -12.11
C ILE A 54 1.92 5.23 -12.06
N VAL A 55 2.24 4.19 -11.28
CA VAL A 55 1.36 3.05 -11.03
C VAL A 55 1.07 2.97 -9.54
N ASN A 56 -0.20 2.79 -9.18
CA ASN A 56 -0.59 2.55 -7.79
C ASN A 56 -0.52 1.06 -7.49
N VAL A 57 0.34 0.67 -6.55
CA VAL A 57 0.48 -0.72 -6.09
C VAL A 57 -0.07 -0.87 -4.68
N THR A 58 -0.74 -1.99 -4.41
CA THR A 58 -1.25 -2.30 -3.06
C THR A 58 -0.09 -2.66 -2.14
N ARG A 59 0.01 -2.04 -0.97
CA ARG A 59 0.95 -2.46 0.08
C ARG A 59 0.50 -3.80 0.64
N GLU A 60 1.38 -4.79 0.59
CA GLU A 60 1.10 -6.13 1.12
C GLU A 60 2.38 -6.85 1.52
N ASN A 61 2.26 -7.92 2.30
CA ASN A 61 3.39 -8.76 2.71
C ASN A 61 3.92 -9.65 1.55
N LYS A 62 4.12 -9.07 0.37
CA LYS A 62 4.57 -9.75 -0.85
C LYS A 62 5.38 -8.80 -1.74
N ASN A 63 6.41 -9.34 -2.39
CA ASN A 63 7.12 -8.61 -3.45
C ASN A 63 6.18 -8.41 -4.64
N LYS A 64 6.30 -7.27 -5.32
CA LYS A 64 5.57 -7.05 -6.57
C LYS A 64 6.37 -7.57 -7.74
N MET A 65 5.68 -8.06 -8.75
CA MET A 65 6.29 -8.46 -10.00
C MET A 65 5.80 -7.54 -11.11
N VAL A 66 6.74 -6.84 -11.74
CA VAL A 66 6.47 -6.10 -12.98
C VAL A 66 6.68 -7.06 -14.13
N LEU A 67 5.60 -7.40 -14.82
CA LEU A 67 5.61 -8.25 -15.99
C LEU A 67 5.54 -7.35 -17.23
N VAL A 68 6.55 -7.41 -18.09
CA VAL A 68 6.67 -6.53 -19.26
C VAL A 68 6.36 -7.32 -20.53
N SER A 69 5.46 -6.79 -21.34
CA SER A 69 5.07 -7.40 -22.63
C SER A 69 5.87 -6.83 -23.80
N THR A 70 6.56 -5.70 -23.61
CA THR A 70 7.38 -5.05 -24.63
C THR A 70 8.65 -5.85 -24.93
N GLU A 71 8.92 -6.10 -26.21
CA GLU A 71 10.12 -6.81 -26.66
C GLU A 71 11.40 -6.02 -26.36
N GLY A 72 12.50 -6.73 -26.12
CA GLY A 72 13.79 -6.11 -25.82
C GLY A 72 13.96 -5.65 -24.36
N CYS A 73 12.94 -5.82 -23.52
CA CYS A 73 13.00 -5.55 -22.08
C CYS A 73 13.02 -6.82 -21.23
N ALA A 74 13.47 -6.70 -19.98
CA ALA A 74 13.36 -7.75 -18.98
C ALA A 74 11.88 -8.07 -18.76
N LYS A 75 11.51 -9.34 -19.01
CA LYS A 75 10.11 -9.79 -18.91
C LYS A 75 9.56 -9.70 -17.50
N GLU A 76 10.42 -9.86 -16.50
CA GLU A 76 10.05 -9.84 -15.10
C GLU A 76 11.05 -8.97 -14.33
N THR A 77 10.53 -8.02 -13.54
CA THR A 77 11.33 -7.23 -12.60
C THR A 77 10.68 -7.34 -11.22
N SER A 78 11.40 -7.92 -10.26
CA SER A 78 10.95 -8.01 -8.87
C SER A 78 11.12 -6.68 -8.17
N VAL A 79 10.07 -6.20 -7.53
CA VAL A 79 10.08 -5.01 -6.68
C VAL A 79 9.95 -5.51 -5.24
N GLU A 80 11.07 -5.50 -4.54
CA GLU A 80 11.16 -6.01 -3.17
C GLU A 80 10.35 -5.14 -2.21
N LYS A 81 9.63 -5.80 -1.31
CA LYS A 81 9.00 -5.13 -0.17
C LYS A 81 10.05 -4.83 0.89
N SER A 82 9.91 -3.70 1.56
CA SER A 82 10.67 -3.35 2.76
C SER A 82 9.74 -2.74 3.80
N VAL A 83 10.13 -2.77 5.08
CA VAL A 83 9.38 -2.06 6.12
C VAL A 83 9.61 -0.56 5.93
N ASP A 84 8.52 0.21 5.86
CA ASP A 84 8.55 1.66 5.82
C ASP A 84 9.12 2.19 7.14
N PRO A 85 10.21 2.98 7.16
CA PRO A 85 10.75 3.55 8.38
C PRO A 85 9.74 4.33 9.23
N LYS A 86 8.68 4.89 8.61
CA LYS A 86 7.57 5.55 9.31
C LYS A 86 6.86 4.62 10.29
N PHE A 87 6.88 3.32 10.03
CA PHE A 87 6.38 2.29 10.95
C PHE A 87 7.09 2.36 12.31
N PHE A 88 8.41 2.55 12.33
CA PHE A 88 9.17 2.64 13.58
C PHE A 88 8.99 3.98 14.29
N ILE A 89 8.76 5.06 13.54
CA ILE A 89 8.40 6.35 14.12
C ILE A 89 7.06 6.24 14.85
N ASN A 90 6.08 5.53 14.28
CA ASN A 90 4.79 5.26 14.93
C ASN A 90 4.92 4.56 16.29
N ILE A 91 5.89 3.65 16.45
CA ILE A 91 6.19 3.00 17.74
C ILE A 91 6.62 4.04 18.78
N LEU A 92 7.42 5.04 18.38
CA LEU A 92 8.05 6.01 19.27
C LEU A 92 7.15 7.23 19.57
N SER A 93 6.36 7.71 18.60
CA SER A 93 5.57 8.95 18.74
C SER A 93 4.09 8.74 19.08
N GLY A 94 3.53 7.55 18.80
CA GLY A 94 2.10 7.24 18.98
C GLY A 94 1.82 5.95 19.76
N GLY A 95 2.86 5.24 20.22
CA GLY A 95 2.75 3.98 20.95
C GLY A 95 2.32 2.79 20.08
N ALA A 96 2.16 1.62 20.72
CA ALA A 96 1.89 0.33 20.07
C ALA A 96 0.63 0.30 19.17
N PHE A 97 -0.31 1.25 19.30
CA PHE A 97 -1.58 1.24 18.57
C PHE A 97 -1.46 1.61 17.07
N GLY A 98 -0.62 2.60 16.72
CA GLY A 98 -0.39 2.95 15.32
C GLY A 98 0.32 1.82 14.57
N SER A 99 1.30 1.21 15.24
CA SER A 99 2.14 0.14 14.68
C SER A 99 1.41 -1.21 14.61
N THR A 100 0.54 -1.53 15.58
CA THR A 100 -0.32 -2.73 15.49
C THR A 100 -1.39 -2.59 14.42
N THR A 101 -1.88 -1.37 14.16
CA THR A 101 -2.80 -1.07 13.04
C THR A 101 -2.09 -1.20 11.69
N ASP A 102 -0.90 -0.62 11.53
CA ASP A 102 -0.11 -0.75 10.30
C ASP A 102 0.35 -2.19 10.04
N TYR A 103 0.60 -2.95 11.11
CA TYR A 103 0.93 -4.37 11.04
C TYR A 103 -0.26 -5.21 10.58
N SER A 104 -1.41 -5.04 11.24
CA SER A 104 -2.62 -5.81 10.92
C SER A 104 -3.24 -5.45 9.56
N THR A 105 -2.96 -4.26 9.03
CA THR A 105 -3.48 -3.79 7.73
C THR A 105 -2.47 -3.88 6.59
N GLU A 106 -1.28 -4.43 6.84
CA GLU A 106 -0.17 -4.56 5.88
C GLU A 106 0.37 -3.23 5.33
N LYS A 107 0.03 -2.11 5.96
CA LYS A 107 0.44 -0.76 5.55
C LYS A 107 1.87 -0.40 5.95
N MET A 108 2.54 -1.28 6.71
CA MET A 108 3.97 -1.14 7.01
C MET A 108 4.85 -1.36 5.78
N TRP A 109 4.38 -2.08 4.76
CA TRP A 109 5.20 -2.44 3.62
C TRP A 109 5.34 -1.27 2.66
N ARG A 110 6.53 -1.07 2.12
CA ARG A 110 6.78 -0.15 1.02
C ARG A 110 7.59 -0.81 -0.08
N TYR A 111 7.53 -0.19 -1.24
CA TYR A 111 8.30 -0.51 -2.43
C TYR A 111 9.23 0.65 -2.79
N SER A 112 10.17 0.41 -3.71
CA SER A 112 10.94 1.50 -4.31
C SER A 112 10.00 2.50 -5.00
N GLU A 113 10.22 3.79 -4.77
CA GLU A 113 9.46 4.85 -5.45
C GLU A 113 9.77 4.92 -6.94
N ASN A 114 10.97 4.46 -7.33
CA ASN A 114 11.41 4.42 -8.71
C ASN A 114 11.77 2.98 -9.08
N VAL A 115 11.05 2.43 -10.04
CA VAL A 115 11.26 1.09 -10.59
C VAL A 115 11.74 1.24 -12.02
N VAL A 116 12.97 0.82 -12.27
CA VAL A 116 13.57 0.86 -13.61
C VAL A 116 13.57 -0.54 -14.20
N VAL A 117 12.85 -0.71 -15.30
CA VAL A 117 12.87 -1.94 -16.10
C VAL A 117 14.09 -1.92 -17.00
N SER A 118 14.92 -2.96 -16.90
CA SER A 118 16.08 -3.12 -17.77
C SER A 118 15.64 -3.43 -19.20
N CYS A 119 16.06 -2.62 -20.16
CA CYS A 119 15.84 -2.80 -21.59
C CYS A 119 17.14 -2.65 -22.37
N LYS A 120 17.21 -3.34 -23.51
CA LYS A 120 18.29 -3.23 -24.49
C LYS A 120 18.22 -1.93 -25.30
#